data_AF-A0A730I2X0-F1
#
_entry.id   AF-A0A730I2X0-F1
#
_cell.length_a   1.000
_cell.length_b   1.000
_cell.length_c   1.000
_cell.angle_alpha   90.00
_cell.angle_beta   90.00
_cell.angle_gamma   90.00
#
_symmetry.space_group_name_H-M   'P 1'
#
loop_
_entity.id
_entity.type
_entity.pdbx_description
1 polymer ?
#
loop_
_entity_poly.entity_id
_entity_poly.type
_entity_poly.pdbx_seq_one_letter_code
_entity_poly.pdbx_strand_id
1 'polypeptide(L)'
;MRSKRFEALAKRPVNQDGFVKEWIEEGFIAMESPNDPKPSIKIVNGAVTELDGKPVSEFDLIDHFIARYGINLNRAEEVMAMDSVKLANMLCDPNVKRSEIVPLTTAMTPAKIVEVVSHMNVVEMMMAMQKMRARRTPSQQAHVTNVKDNPVQIAADAAEGAWRGFDEQETTVAVARYAPFNAIALLVGSQVGRPGVLTQCSLEEATELKLGMLGHTCYAETISVYGTEPVFTDGDDTPWSKGFLASSYASRGLKMRFTSGSGSEVQMGYAEGKSMLYLEARCIYITKAAGVQGLQNGSVSCIGVPSAVPSGIRAVLAENLICSSLDLECASSNDQTFTHSDMRRTARLLMQFLPGTDFISSGYSAVPNYDNMFAGSNEDAEDFDDYNVIQRDLKVDGGLRPVREEDVIAIRNKAARALQAVFAGMGLPPITDEEVEAATYAHGSKDMPERNIVEDIKFAQEIINKNRNGLEVVKALAQGGFTDVAQDMLNIQKAKLTGDYLHTSAIIVGDGQVLSAVNDVNDYAGPATGYRLQGERWEEIKNIPGALDPNEID
;
A
#
# COMPACT_ATOMS: atom_id res chain seq x y z
N MET A 1 12.30 -48.25 2.62
CA MET A 1 11.21 -47.81 3.52
C MET A 1 11.46 -46.35 3.88
N ARG A 2 10.48 -45.46 3.66
CA ARG A 2 10.55 -44.04 4.05
C ARG A 2 9.94 -43.86 5.45
N SER A 3 10.39 -42.84 6.20
CA SER A 3 9.76 -42.47 7.47
C SER A 3 8.39 -41.83 7.20
N LYS A 4 7.32 -42.40 7.77
CA LYS A 4 5.96 -41.86 7.66
C LYS A 4 5.84 -40.43 8.16
N ARG A 5 6.66 -40.03 9.15
CA ARG A 5 6.74 -38.64 9.62
C ARG A 5 7.17 -37.70 8.50
N PHE A 6 8.20 -38.07 7.73
CA PHE A 6 8.69 -37.26 6.62
C PHE A 6 7.74 -37.27 5.42
N GLU A 7 6.99 -38.35 5.19
CA GLU A 7 5.93 -38.38 4.18
C GLU A 7 4.80 -37.40 4.50
N ALA A 8 4.42 -37.26 5.77
CA ALA A 8 3.43 -36.28 6.20
C ALA A 8 3.98 -34.85 6.12
N LEU A 9 5.20 -34.61 6.61
CA LEU A 9 5.83 -33.30 6.54
C LEU A 9 6.00 -32.82 5.10
N ALA A 10 6.47 -33.66 4.18
CA ALA A 10 6.66 -33.30 2.77
C ALA A 10 5.37 -32.90 2.03
N LYS A 11 4.19 -33.21 2.58
CA LYS A 11 2.88 -32.82 2.04
C LYS A 11 2.33 -31.53 2.65
N ARG A 12 3.01 -30.94 3.65
CA ARG A 12 2.57 -29.66 4.23
C ARG A 12 2.67 -28.55 3.17
N PRO A 13 1.69 -27.62 3.09
CA PRO A 13 1.65 -26.61 2.05
C PRO A 13 2.92 -25.78 1.92
N VAL A 14 3.56 -25.42 3.05
CA VAL A 14 4.81 -24.64 3.08
C VAL A 14 5.96 -25.23 2.26
N ASN A 15 5.97 -26.55 2.00
CA ASN A 15 7.02 -27.17 1.18
C ASN A 15 6.82 -26.97 -0.34
N GLN A 16 5.75 -26.29 -0.74
CA GLN A 16 5.54 -25.80 -2.10
C GLN A 16 6.10 -24.39 -2.29
N ASP A 17 6.48 -23.70 -1.21
CA ASP A 17 7.08 -22.38 -1.29
C ASP A 17 8.49 -22.46 -1.91
N GLY A 18 8.85 -21.43 -2.66
CA GLY A 18 10.20 -21.29 -3.21
C GLY A 18 11.17 -20.85 -2.12
N PHE A 19 12.02 -21.77 -1.64
CA PHE A 19 13.15 -21.45 -0.78
C PHE A 19 14.46 -21.64 -1.54
N VAL A 20 15.36 -20.67 -1.43
CA VAL A 20 16.70 -20.72 -2.02
C VAL A 20 17.76 -20.43 -0.97
N LYS A 21 18.99 -20.87 -1.24
CA LYS A 21 20.15 -20.39 -0.50
C LYS A 21 20.48 -18.98 -1.00
N GLU A 22 21.17 -18.21 -0.17
CA GLU A 22 21.66 -16.90 -0.58
C GLU A 22 22.59 -17.02 -1.79
N TRP A 23 22.49 -16.04 -2.69
CA TRP A 23 23.37 -15.85 -3.83
C TRP A 23 23.82 -14.39 -3.89
N ILE A 24 24.94 -14.12 -3.23
CA ILE A 24 25.44 -12.77 -2.97
C ILE A 24 25.69 -11.96 -4.25
N GLU A 25 26.28 -12.59 -5.26
CA GLU A 25 26.66 -11.94 -6.53
C GLU A 25 25.44 -11.40 -7.31
N GLU A 26 24.30 -12.08 -7.22
CA GLU A 26 23.05 -11.70 -7.88
C GLU A 26 22.10 -10.92 -6.95
N GLY A 27 22.59 -10.51 -5.77
CA GLY A 27 21.80 -9.80 -4.77
C GLY A 27 20.66 -10.61 -4.15
N PHE A 28 20.64 -11.93 -4.36
CA PHE A 28 19.65 -12.84 -3.77
C PHE A 28 19.99 -13.11 -2.30
N ILE A 29 19.98 -12.05 -1.50
CA ILE A 29 20.20 -11.99 -0.05
C ILE A 29 19.37 -10.82 0.50
N ALA A 30 18.61 -11.06 1.57
CA ALA A 30 17.65 -10.08 2.06
C ALA A 30 18.31 -8.80 2.58
N MET A 31 19.33 -8.93 3.42
CA MET A 31 20.02 -7.84 4.10
C MET A 31 21.40 -8.30 4.57
N GLU A 32 22.23 -7.36 5.05
CA GLU A 32 23.53 -7.68 5.67
C GLU A 32 24.50 -8.37 4.68
N SER A 33 24.47 -7.98 3.40
CA SER A 33 25.36 -8.55 2.39
C SER A 33 26.80 -8.07 2.59
N PRO A 34 27.82 -8.94 2.40
CA PRO A 34 29.22 -8.52 2.45
C PRO A 34 29.60 -7.55 1.32
N ASN A 35 28.78 -7.44 0.27
CA ASN A 35 28.98 -6.52 -0.86
C ASN A 35 28.30 -5.17 -0.66
N ASP A 36 27.48 -5.01 0.38
CA ASP A 36 26.87 -3.73 0.69
C ASP A 36 27.95 -2.73 1.13
N PRO A 37 27.82 -1.45 0.73
CA PRO A 37 28.81 -0.46 1.10
C PRO A 37 28.80 -0.16 2.59
N LYS A 38 29.98 0.17 3.12
CA LYS A 38 30.09 0.69 4.48
C LYS A 38 29.51 2.12 4.54
N PRO A 39 28.73 2.47 5.59
CA PRO A 39 28.21 3.82 5.75
C PRO A 39 29.31 4.89 5.78
N SER A 40 29.17 5.91 4.95
CA SER A 40 30.06 7.09 4.95
C SER A 40 29.46 8.26 4.20
N ILE A 41 29.89 9.47 4.55
CA ILE A 41 29.58 10.68 3.80
C ILE A 41 30.75 11.67 3.92
N LYS A 42 31.02 12.42 2.86
CA LYS A 42 31.94 13.57 2.89
C LYS A 42 31.31 14.77 2.21
N ILE A 43 31.41 15.94 2.83
CA ILE A 43 30.85 17.18 2.29
C ILE A 43 31.97 18.21 2.09
N VAL A 44 32.04 18.79 0.89
CA VAL A 44 32.95 19.89 0.56
C VAL A 44 32.14 21.03 -0.01
N ASN A 45 32.27 22.22 0.59
CA ASN A 45 31.56 23.44 0.16
C ASN A 45 30.02 23.25 0.02
N GLY A 46 29.42 22.47 0.92
CA GLY A 46 27.97 22.22 0.93
C GLY A 46 27.48 21.20 -0.10
N ALA A 47 28.38 20.51 -0.80
CA ALA A 47 28.04 19.43 -1.71
C ALA A 47 28.67 18.10 -1.26
N VAL A 48 27.93 17.01 -1.40
CA VAL A 48 28.43 15.66 -1.11
C VAL A 48 29.48 15.27 -2.15
N THR A 49 30.66 14.86 -1.69
CA THR A 49 31.76 14.36 -2.54
C THR A 49 31.98 12.85 -2.40
N GLU A 50 31.40 12.23 -1.38
CA GLU A 50 31.42 10.78 -1.14
C GLU A 50 30.11 10.37 -0.46
N LEU A 51 29.49 9.27 -0.92
CA LEU A 51 28.29 8.67 -0.35
C LEU A 51 28.51 7.15 -0.27
N ASP A 52 28.45 6.59 0.93
CA ASP A 52 28.56 5.14 1.20
C ASP A 52 29.75 4.50 0.46
N GLY A 53 30.93 5.09 0.61
CA GLY A 53 32.20 4.61 0.06
C GLY A 53 32.41 4.92 -1.41
N LYS A 54 31.40 5.44 -2.10
CA LYS A 54 31.48 5.80 -3.51
C LYS A 54 31.87 7.28 -3.65
N PRO A 55 32.92 7.64 -4.41
CA PRO A 55 33.24 9.04 -4.69
C PRO A 55 32.24 9.63 -5.70
N VAL A 56 32.03 10.96 -5.66
CA VAL A 56 31.08 11.65 -6.56
C VAL A 56 31.35 11.44 -8.06
N SER A 57 32.59 11.11 -8.44
CA SER A 57 32.95 10.75 -9.82
C SER A 57 32.41 9.40 -10.29
N GLU A 58 31.95 8.56 -9.36
CA GLU A 58 31.39 7.23 -9.61
C GLU A 58 29.88 7.18 -9.35
N PHE A 59 29.27 8.29 -8.93
CA PHE A 59 27.83 8.37 -8.68
C PHE A 59 27.04 8.04 -9.94
N ASP A 60 26.06 7.15 -9.78
CA ASP A 60 24.99 6.95 -10.75
C ASP A 60 23.87 8.00 -10.55
N LEU A 61 22.79 7.94 -11.33
CA LEU A 61 21.67 8.86 -11.21
C LEU A 61 21.02 8.80 -9.81
N ILE A 62 20.97 7.63 -9.18
CA ILE A 62 20.37 7.44 -7.86
C ILE A 62 21.23 8.12 -6.79
N ASP A 63 22.54 7.87 -6.81
CA ASP A 63 23.48 8.50 -5.87
C ASP A 63 23.43 10.02 -6.00
N HIS A 64 23.45 10.53 -7.24
CA HIS A 64 23.33 11.97 -7.49
C HIS A 64 22.02 12.56 -6.94
N PHE A 65 20.90 11.85 -7.09
CA PHE A 65 19.60 12.32 -6.62
C PHE A 65 19.54 12.33 -5.08
N ILE A 66 19.93 11.23 -4.44
CA ILE A 66 19.97 11.12 -2.97
C ILE A 66 20.93 12.14 -2.36
N ALA A 67 22.15 12.24 -2.89
CA ALA A 67 23.17 13.14 -2.34
C ALA A 67 22.79 14.63 -2.44
N ARG A 68 21.97 15.00 -3.45
CA ARG A 68 21.52 16.39 -3.66
C ARG A 68 20.24 16.74 -2.92
N TYR A 69 19.34 15.77 -2.73
CA TYR A 69 17.97 16.05 -2.30
C TYR A 69 17.49 15.22 -1.11
N GLY A 70 18.08 14.05 -0.85
CA GLY A 70 17.56 13.07 0.12
C GLY A 70 18.14 13.15 1.54
N ILE A 71 19.24 13.90 1.74
CA ILE A 71 19.98 13.92 3.01
C ILE A 71 20.14 15.36 3.51
N ASN A 72 19.82 15.58 4.78
CA ASN A 72 20.11 16.84 5.46
C ASN A 72 21.61 16.99 5.75
N LEU A 73 22.31 17.66 4.84
CA LEU A 73 23.76 17.81 4.87
C LEU A 73 24.29 18.54 6.11
N ASN A 74 23.48 19.39 6.76
CA ASN A 74 23.93 20.16 7.93
C ASN A 74 24.26 19.30 9.14
N ARG A 75 23.73 18.08 9.22
CA ARG A 75 23.95 17.14 10.33
C ARG A 75 24.51 15.79 9.88
N ALA A 76 24.71 15.58 8.59
CA ALA A 76 25.04 14.26 8.07
C ALA A 76 26.37 13.73 8.63
N GLU A 77 27.41 14.56 8.70
CA GLU A 77 28.70 14.16 9.29
C GLU A 77 28.60 13.88 10.80
N GLU A 78 27.81 14.68 11.54
CA GLU A 78 27.52 14.48 12.97
C GLU A 78 26.83 13.12 13.21
N VAL A 79 25.77 12.84 12.46
CA VAL A 79 24.97 11.61 12.61
C VAL A 79 25.71 10.39 12.11
N MET A 80 26.50 10.52 11.03
CA MET A 80 27.33 9.43 10.53
C MET A 80 28.35 8.94 11.58
N ALA A 81 28.84 9.85 12.42
CA ALA A 81 29.74 9.53 13.53
C ALA A 81 29.06 8.88 14.75
N MET A 82 27.72 8.88 14.82
CA MET A 82 26.99 8.22 15.90
C MET A 82 27.06 6.69 15.75
N ASP A 83 27.11 5.99 16.88
CA ASP A 83 27.02 4.53 16.92
C ASP A 83 25.63 4.05 16.44
N SER A 84 25.61 3.16 15.45
CA SER A 84 24.38 2.60 14.87
C SER A 84 23.57 1.79 15.89
N VAL A 85 24.23 1.13 16.85
CA VAL A 85 23.53 0.42 17.93
C VAL A 85 22.81 1.40 18.86
N LYS A 86 23.43 2.53 19.17
CA LYS A 86 22.79 3.60 19.96
C LYS A 86 21.58 4.18 19.24
N LEU A 87 21.68 4.40 17.92
CA LEU A 87 20.56 4.86 17.09
C LEU A 87 19.43 3.82 17.05
N ALA A 88 19.75 2.53 16.95
CA ALA A 88 18.77 1.44 17.00
C ALA A 88 18.06 1.39 18.36
N ASN A 89 18.80 1.61 19.45
CA ASN A 89 18.23 1.71 20.79
C ASN A 89 17.29 2.92 20.90
N MET A 90 17.65 4.08 20.33
CA MET A 90 16.78 5.26 20.31
C MET A 90 15.46 4.99 19.55
N LEU A 91 15.50 4.19 18.48
CA LEU A 91 14.30 3.82 17.73
C LEU A 91 13.28 3.08 18.62
N CYS A 92 13.72 2.13 19.46
CA CYS A 92 12.82 1.35 20.32
C CYS A 92 12.66 1.91 21.75
N ASP A 93 13.48 2.88 22.18
CA ASP A 93 13.33 3.55 23.48
C ASP A 93 12.05 4.41 23.48
N PRO A 94 11.04 4.10 24.32
CA PRO A 94 9.81 4.87 24.36
C PRO A 94 10.00 6.32 24.86
N ASN A 95 11.13 6.65 25.48
CA ASN A 95 11.41 7.99 26.00
C ASN A 95 12.06 8.92 24.98
N VAL A 96 12.58 8.40 23.86
CA VAL A 96 13.09 9.21 22.76
C VAL A 96 11.97 9.44 21.78
N LYS A 97 11.52 10.69 21.63
CA LYS A 97 10.36 11.01 20.80
C LYS A 97 10.65 10.78 19.32
N ARG A 98 9.58 10.52 18.55
CA ARG A 98 9.61 10.52 17.08
C ARG A 98 10.28 11.78 16.52
N SER A 99 9.93 12.95 17.06
CA SER A 99 10.48 14.25 16.65
C SER A 99 11.96 14.46 16.99
N GLU A 100 12.56 13.62 17.84
CA GLU A 100 14.00 13.61 18.12
C GLU A 100 14.76 12.66 17.18
N ILE A 101 14.08 11.64 16.66
CA ILE A 101 14.66 10.65 15.74
C ILE A 101 14.67 11.16 14.31
N VAL A 102 13.59 11.78 13.84
CA VAL A 102 13.48 12.28 12.45
C VAL A 102 14.64 13.23 12.06
N PRO A 103 15.08 14.18 12.91
CA PRO A 103 16.24 15.02 12.60
C PRO A 103 17.58 14.26 12.50
N LEU A 104 17.65 13.01 12.98
CA LEU A 104 18.82 12.14 12.85
C LEU A 104 18.71 11.31 11.58
N THR A 105 17.60 10.61 11.39
CA THR A 105 17.39 9.69 10.26
C THR A 105 17.40 10.43 8.92
N THR A 106 16.81 11.61 8.84
CA THR A 106 16.87 12.48 7.65
C THR A 106 18.27 12.99 7.31
N ALA A 107 19.26 12.77 8.18
CA ALA A 107 20.67 13.09 7.96
C ALA A 107 21.54 11.83 7.82
N MET A 108 20.97 10.63 7.85
CA MET A 108 21.68 9.38 7.57
C MET A 108 21.84 9.18 6.07
N THR A 109 22.73 8.26 5.68
CA THR A 109 22.82 7.74 4.31
C THR A 109 21.99 6.44 4.18
N PRO A 110 21.74 5.95 2.96
CA PRO A 110 21.11 4.65 2.75
C PRO A 110 21.78 3.51 3.52
N ALA A 111 23.11 3.35 3.42
CA ALA A 111 23.79 2.29 4.15
C ALA A 111 23.72 2.50 5.67
N LYS A 112 23.77 3.75 6.15
CA LYS A 112 23.73 4.03 7.60
C LYS A 112 22.43 3.57 8.23
N ILE A 113 21.29 3.88 7.62
CA ILE A 113 20.00 3.52 8.21
C ILE A 113 19.76 2.00 8.15
N VAL A 114 20.31 1.31 7.13
CA VAL A 114 20.32 -0.16 7.05
C VAL A 114 21.18 -0.76 8.15
N GLU A 115 22.37 -0.21 8.40
CA GLU A 115 23.25 -0.65 9.49
C GLU A 115 22.53 -0.53 10.86
N VAL A 116 21.81 0.57 11.08
CA VAL A 116 21.00 0.79 12.29
C VAL A 116 19.95 -0.31 12.47
N VAL A 117 19.07 -0.52 11.49
CA VAL A 117 17.97 -1.50 11.65
C VAL A 117 18.47 -2.95 11.62
N SER A 118 19.64 -3.21 11.04
CA SER A 118 20.29 -4.53 11.08
C SER A 118 20.69 -4.97 12.50
N HIS A 119 20.81 -4.04 13.46
CA HIS A 119 21.03 -4.37 14.87
C HIS A 119 19.75 -4.78 15.62
N MET A 120 18.58 -4.69 14.99
CA MET A 120 17.29 -4.91 15.64
C MET A 120 16.71 -6.28 15.29
N ASN A 121 16.10 -6.94 16.27
CA ASN A 121 15.19 -8.05 16.04
C ASN A 121 13.77 -7.53 15.73
N VAL A 122 12.87 -8.43 15.31
CA VAL A 122 11.52 -8.04 14.88
C VAL A 122 10.67 -7.43 16.00
N VAL A 123 10.88 -7.80 17.27
CA VAL A 123 10.14 -7.21 18.41
C VAL A 123 10.57 -5.76 18.61
N GLU A 124 11.86 -5.48 18.53
CA GLU A 124 12.40 -4.12 18.61
C GLU A 124 11.95 -3.27 17.42
N MET A 125 11.89 -3.85 16.23
CA MET A 125 11.39 -3.17 15.03
C MET A 125 9.89 -2.84 15.14
N MET A 126 9.05 -3.77 15.62
CA MET A 126 7.64 -3.49 15.89
C MET A 126 7.48 -2.40 16.96
N MET A 127 8.28 -2.46 18.03
CA MET A 127 8.30 -1.44 19.07
C MET A 127 8.66 -0.04 18.52
N ALA A 128 9.62 0.03 17.61
CA ALA A 128 9.98 1.27 16.94
C ALA A 128 8.91 1.71 15.93
N MET A 129 8.33 0.79 15.17
CA MET A 129 7.32 1.08 14.14
C MET A 129 6.12 1.81 14.72
N GLN A 130 5.54 1.34 15.84
CA GLN A 130 4.38 2.00 16.45
C GLN A 130 4.67 3.44 16.91
N LYS A 131 5.95 3.80 17.09
CA LYS A 131 6.40 5.16 17.39
C LYS A 131 6.70 5.97 16.14
N MET A 132 7.29 5.35 15.12
CA MET A 132 7.76 6.02 13.91
C MET A 132 6.67 6.22 12.85
N ARG A 133 5.59 5.41 12.87
CA ARG A 133 4.39 5.63 12.04
C ARG A 133 3.96 7.09 12.11
N ALA A 134 3.66 7.70 10.97
CA ALA A 134 3.42 9.13 10.90
C ALA A 134 2.03 9.52 11.43
N ARG A 135 0.96 8.86 10.96
CA ARG A 135 -0.39 9.04 11.49
C ARG A 135 -0.60 8.21 12.75
N ARG A 136 -1.28 8.80 13.73
CA ARG A 136 -1.54 8.18 15.02
C ARG A 136 -2.42 6.96 14.86
N THR A 137 -3.56 7.12 14.22
CA THR A 137 -4.48 6.02 13.89
C THR A 137 -3.86 5.19 12.76
N PRO A 138 -3.80 3.85 12.85
CA PRO A 138 -3.51 3.00 11.68
C PRO A 138 -4.66 3.04 10.67
N SER A 139 -4.47 2.51 9.46
CA SER A 139 -5.55 2.30 8.49
C SER A 139 -5.25 1.05 7.65
N GLN A 140 -6.06 0.83 6.61
CA GLN A 140 -6.04 -0.29 5.72
C GLN A 140 -6.38 0.13 4.28
N GLN A 141 -5.69 -0.50 3.32
CA GLN A 141 -5.98 -0.41 1.89
C GLN A 141 -6.41 -1.79 1.35
N ALA A 142 -7.34 -1.80 0.39
CA ALA A 142 -7.76 -3.02 -0.29
C ALA A 142 -7.56 -3.02 -1.80
N HIS A 143 -7.26 -4.19 -2.36
CA HIS A 143 -7.45 -4.48 -3.78
C HIS A 143 -8.92 -4.82 -4.07
N VAL A 144 -9.47 -4.25 -5.13
CA VAL A 144 -10.80 -4.52 -5.67
C VAL A 144 -10.66 -4.75 -7.17
N THR A 145 -10.59 -6.02 -7.57
CA THR A 145 -10.36 -6.43 -8.97
C THR A 145 -11.17 -7.68 -9.27
N ASN A 146 -11.22 -8.09 -10.53
CA ASN A 146 -11.65 -9.43 -10.90
C ASN A 146 -11.04 -9.83 -12.24
N VAL A 147 -10.96 -11.13 -12.52
CA VAL A 147 -10.30 -11.64 -13.74
C VAL A 147 -10.99 -11.25 -15.05
N LYS A 148 -12.16 -10.63 -14.97
CA LYS A 148 -12.98 -10.20 -16.10
C LYS A 148 -12.96 -8.71 -16.35
N ASP A 149 -12.29 -7.93 -15.50
CA ASP A 149 -12.44 -6.47 -15.46
C ASP A 149 -13.92 -6.04 -15.42
N ASN A 150 -14.78 -6.84 -14.78
CA ASN A 150 -16.21 -6.62 -14.76
C ASN A 150 -16.52 -5.39 -13.89
N PRO A 151 -17.04 -4.29 -14.47
CA PRO A 151 -17.25 -3.05 -13.75
C PRO A 151 -18.35 -3.18 -12.69
N VAL A 152 -19.36 -4.02 -12.92
CA VAL A 152 -20.49 -4.21 -11.99
C VAL A 152 -20.00 -4.87 -10.69
N GLN A 153 -19.14 -5.89 -10.84
CA GLN A 153 -18.51 -6.55 -9.71
C GLN A 153 -17.57 -5.60 -8.96
N ILE A 154 -16.71 -4.85 -9.67
CA ILE A 154 -15.80 -3.87 -9.04
C ILE A 154 -16.59 -2.86 -8.19
N ALA A 155 -17.70 -2.34 -8.67
CA ALA A 155 -18.50 -1.40 -7.87
C ALA A 155 -19.12 -2.06 -6.64
N ALA A 156 -19.61 -3.30 -6.74
CA ALA A 156 -20.16 -4.03 -5.60
C ALA A 156 -19.07 -4.34 -4.56
N ASP A 157 -17.94 -4.91 -4.99
CA ASP A 157 -16.81 -5.26 -4.13
C ASP A 157 -16.19 -4.01 -3.48
N ALA A 158 -16.09 -2.90 -4.21
CA ALA A 158 -15.62 -1.62 -3.66
C ALA A 158 -16.56 -1.06 -2.59
N ALA A 159 -17.87 -1.26 -2.74
CA ALA A 159 -18.83 -0.81 -1.74
C ALA A 159 -18.75 -1.66 -0.47
N GLU A 160 -18.57 -2.97 -0.61
CA GLU A 160 -18.35 -3.86 0.51
C GLU A 160 -17.02 -3.58 1.22
N GLY A 161 -15.91 -3.46 0.48
CA GLY A 161 -14.60 -3.14 1.05
C GLY A 161 -14.63 -1.82 1.84
N ALA A 162 -15.18 -0.76 1.25
CA ALA A 162 -15.38 0.51 1.94
C ALA A 162 -16.24 0.36 3.21
N TRP A 163 -17.29 -0.46 3.18
CA TRP A 163 -18.14 -0.73 4.34
C TRP A 163 -17.44 -1.53 5.45
N ARG A 164 -16.53 -2.44 5.07
CA ARG A 164 -15.68 -3.22 5.97
C ARG A 164 -14.58 -2.40 6.66
N GLY A 165 -14.29 -1.20 6.16
CA GLY A 165 -13.43 -0.22 6.85
C GLY A 165 -12.20 0.24 6.09
N PHE A 166 -11.99 -0.22 4.84
CA PHE A 166 -10.86 0.27 4.03
C PHE A 166 -11.00 1.77 3.76
N ASP A 167 -9.91 2.53 3.97
CA ASP A 167 -9.87 3.97 3.68
C ASP A 167 -9.30 4.28 2.29
N GLU A 168 -8.55 3.34 1.74
CA GLU A 168 -8.04 3.36 0.38
C GLU A 168 -8.43 2.06 -0.35
N GLN A 169 -8.77 2.15 -1.63
CA GLN A 169 -9.00 0.98 -2.48
C GLN A 169 -8.29 1.14 -3.82
N GLU A 170 -7.79 0.04 -4.34
CA GLU A 170 -6.97 -0.04 -5.54
C GLU A 170 -7.57 -1.07 -6.50
N THR A 171 -7.62 -0.71 -7.79
CA THR A 171 -7.87 -1.68 -8.86
C THR A 171 -6.68 -1.69 -9.81
N THR A 172 -6.48 -2.80 -10.50
CA THR A 172 -5.74 -2.84 -11.76
C THR A 172 -6.59 -3.55 -12.81
N VAL A 173 -5.99 -3.98 -13.91
CA VAL A 173 -6.69 -4.53 -15.08
C VAL A 173 -6.04 -5.82 -15.57
N ALA A 174 -6.87 -6.77 -16.00
CA ALA A 174 -6.40 -7.88 -16.82
C ALA A 174 -6.09 -7.42 -18.25
N VAL A 175 -6.91 -6.51 -18.78
CA VAL A 175 -6.77 -5.93 -20.11
C VAL A 175 -6.60 -4.43 -19.97
N ALA A 176 -5.42 -3.90 -20.31
CA ALA A 176 -5.06 -2.47 -20.20
C ALA A 176 -6.16 -1.47 -20.65
N ARG A 177 -6.91 -1.83 -21.69
CA ARG A 177 -7.94 -0.96 -22.27
C ARG A 177 -9.20 -0.80 -21.40
N TYR A 178 -9.40 -1.65 -20.40
CA TYR A 178 -10.51 -1.57 -19.43
C TYR A 178 -10.30 -0.52 -18.34
N ALA A 179 -9.08 -0.06 -18.11
CA ALA A 179 -8.70 0.86 -17.03
C ALA A 179 -9.70 1.98 -16.72
N PRO A 180 -10.26 2.71 -17.71
CA PRO A 180 -11.25 3.75 -17.44
C PRO A 180 -12.52 3.23 -16.77
N PHE A 181 -13.02 2.05 -17.15
CA PHE A 181 -14.19 1.43 -16.52
C PHE A 181 -13.85 0.93 -15.12
N ASN A 182 -12.70 0.27 -14.92
CA ASN A 182 -12.29 -0.21 -13.60
C ASN A 182 -12.18 0.96 -12.60
N ALA A 183 -11.51 2.06 -13.00
CA ALA A 183 -11.39 3.25 -12.15
C ALA A 183 -12.74 3.91 -11.83
N ILE A 184 -13.62 4.07 -12.82
CA ILE A 184 -14.96 4.64 -12.61
C ILE A 184 -15.80 3.73 -11.70
N ALA A 185 -15.78 2.42 -11.92
CA ALA A 185 -16.50 1.44 -11.12
C ALA A 185 -16.02 1.45 -9.67
N LEU A 186 -14.71 1.41 -9.47
CA LEU A 186 -14.09 1.48 -8.15
C LEU A 186 -14.47 2.77 -7.44
N LEU A 187 -14.36 3.91 -8.13
CA LEU A 187 -14.69 5.22 -7.59
C LEU A 187 -16.17 5.30 -7.15
N VAL A 188 -17.10 4.89 -8.01
CA VAL A 188 -18.54 4.89 -7.69
C VAL A 188 -18.84 3.96 -6.52
N GLY A 189 -18.36 2.71 -6.58
CA GLY A 189 -18.61 1.73 -5.53
C GLY A 189 -18.06 2.16 -4.17
N SER A 190 -16.84 2.69 -4.15
CA SER A 190 -16.20 3.19 -2.92
C SER A 190 -17.02 4.30 -2.26
N GLN A 191 -17.51 5.28 -3.04
CA GLN A 191 -18.33 6.36 -2.47
C GLN A 191 -19.71 5.88 -2.02
N VAL A 192 -20.25 4.82 -2.64
CA VAL A 192 -21.49 4.18 -2.17
C VAL A 192 -21.27 3.49 -0.82
N GLY A 193 -20.17 2.74 -0.68
CA GLY A 193 -19.85 2.01 0.54
C GLY A 193 -19.53 2.93 1.71
N ARG A 194 -18.59 3.87 1.52
CA ARG A 194 -18.21 4.84 2.55
C ARG A 194 -17.70 6.13 1.88
N PRO A 195 -18.47 7.22 1.92
CA PRO A 195 -18.02 8.51 1.40
C PRO A 195 -16.66 8.92 1.97
N GLY A 196 -15.74 9.32 1.09
CA GLY A 196 -14.37 9.69 1.45
C GLY A 196 -13.30 8.61 1.20
N VAL A 197 -13.67 7.36 0.93
CA VAL A 197 -12.68 6.34 0.52
C VAL A 197 -11.94 6.80 -0.72
N LEU A 198 -10.61 6.75 -0.68
CA LEU A 198 -9.77 7.15 -1.81
C LEU A 198 -9.58 5.97 -2.75
N THR A 199 -9.57 6.25 -4.05
CA THR A 199 -9.42 5.20 -5.07
C THR A 199 -8.28 5.47 -6.03
N GLN A 200 -7.59 4.41 -6.44
CA GLN A 200 -6.56 4.44 -7.46
C GLN A 200 -6.77 3.35 -8.51
N CYS A 201 -6.12 3.49 -9.67
CA CYS A 201 -6.13 2.48 -10.72
C CYS A 201 -4.72 2.35 -11.30
N SER A 202 -4.05 1.27 -10.91
CA SER A 202 -2.61 1.07 -11.05
C SER A 202 -2.24 0.56 -12.42
N LEU A 203 -1.49 1.36 -13.17
CA LEU A 203 -1.24 1.18 -14.62
C LEU A 203 0.18 1.63 -14.99
N GLU A 204 0.45 1.68 -16.30
CA GLU A 204 1.58 2.46 -16.81
C GLU A 204 1.43 3.94 -16.43
N GLU A 205 2.56 4.55 -16.07
CA GLU A 205 2.66 5.83 -15.35
C GLU A 205 1.96 7.00 -16.06
N ALA A 206 2.16 7.17 -17.37
CA ALA A 206 1.52 8.24 -18.12
C ALA A 206 0.01 8.00 -18.29
N THR A 207 -0.39 6.74 -18.45
CA THR A 207 -1.79 6.32 -18.52
C THR A 207 -2.51 6.60 -17.20
N GLU A 208 -1.89 6.26 -16.07
CA GLU A 208 -2.43 6.51 -14.74
C GLU A 208 -2.57 8.01 -14.44
N LEU A 209 -1.54 8.81 -14.76
CA LEU A 209 -1.61 10.25 -14.61
C LEU A 209 -2.73 10.85 -15.47
N LYS A 210 -2.89 10.38 -16.70
CA LYS A 210 -3.98 10.83 -17.59
C LYS A 210 -5.34 10.51 -17.00
N LEU A 211 -5.50 9.34 -16.38
CA LEU A 211 -6.73 8.92 -15.73
C LEU A 211 -7.05 9.79 -14.50
N GLY A 212 -6.03 10.11 -13.70
CA GLY A 212 -6.12 11.05 -12.59
C GLY A 212 -6.48 12.47 -13.04
N MET A 213 -5.88 12.96 -14.13
CA MET A 213 -6.22 14.27 -14.74
C MET A 213 -7.66 14.34 -15.25
N LEU A 214 -8.22 13.22 -15.74
CA LEU A 214 -9.63 13.13 -16.11
C LEU A 214 -10.56 13.02 -14.89
N GLY A 215 -10.00 12.86 -13.69
CA GLY A 215 -10.76 12.81 -12.43
C GLY A 215 -11.39 11.46 -12.14
N HIS A 216 -10.92 10.37 -12.76
CA HIS A 216 -11.48 9.03 -12.53
C HIS A 216 -10.82 8.28 -11.38
N THR A 217 -9.74 8.83 -10.81
CA THR A 217 -9.10 8.36 -9.57
C THR A 217 -8.96 9.52 -8.57
N CYS A 218 -8.77 9.17 -7.30
CA CYS A 218 -8.54 10.11 -6.20
C CYS A 218 -7.05 10.33 -5.94
N TYR A 219 -6.25 9.27 -6.08
CA TYR A 219 -4.81 9.23 -5.82
C TYR A 219 -4.11 8.21 -6.74
N ALA A 220 -2.78 8.10 -6.60
CA ALA A 220 -1.93 7.09 -7.24
C ALA A 220 -0.83 6.60 -6.27
N GLU A 221 -0.48 5.32 -6.31
CA GLU A 221 0.53 4.72 -5.42
C GLU A 221 1.60 3.94 -6.18
N THR A 222 1.24 3.23 -7.25
CA THR A 222 2.18 2.41 -8.04
C THR A 222 3.17 3.20 -8.89
N ILE A 223 3.48 4.41 -8.44
CA ILE A 223 4.49 5.30 -9.02
C ILE A 223 5.87 4.80 -8.59
N SER A 224 6.34 3.77 -9.30
CA SER A 224 7.45 2.92 -8.86
C SER A 224 8.84 3.59 -8.90
N VAL A 225 9.70 3.31 -7.92
CA VAL A 225 11.12 3.68 -7.92
C VAL A 225 12.00 2.48 -7.58
N TYR A 226 13.25 2.49 -8.03
CA TYR A 226 14.12 1.32 -8.01
C TYR A 226 15.53 1.62 -7.49
N GLY A 227 16.17 0.59 -6.94
CA GLY A 227 17.43 0.71 -6.21
C GLY A 227 18.69 0.67 -7.07
N THR A 228 18.58 0.38 -8.38
CA THR A 228 19.69 0.40 -9.34
C THR A 228 19.29 1.10 -10.63
N GLU A 229 20.24 1.77 -11.28
CA GLU A 229 19.98 2.53 -12.51
C GLU A 229 19.51 1.66 -13.70
N PRO A 230 20.03 0.45 -13.93
CA PRO A 230 19.52 -0.43 -14.98
C PRO A 230 18.06 -0.85 -14.74
N VAL A 231 17.70 -1.18 -13.49
CA VAL A 231 16.31 -1.55 -13.14
C VAL A 231 15.39 -0.34 -13.26
N PHE A 232 15.86 0.85 -12.88
CA PHE A 232 15.11 2.09 -13.08
C PHE A 232 14.82 2.33 -14.57
N THR A 233 15.82 2.08 -15.42
CA THR A 233 15.69 2.20 -16.88
C THR A 233 14.72 1.19 -17.45
N ASP A 234 14.76 -0.08 -17.01
CA ASP A 234 13.79 -1.11 -17.41
C ASP A 234 12.37 -0.83 -16.85
N GLY A 235 12.29 -0.10 -15.74
CA GLY A 235 11.06 0.51 -15.22
C GLY A 235 10.60 1.76 -15.99
N ASP A 236 11.26 2.10 -17.11
CA ASP A 236 10.99 3.24 -18.00
C ASP A 236 11.07 4.62 -17.35
N ASP A 237 11.92 4.76 -16.33
CA ASP A 237 12.04 6.01 -15.58
C ASP A 237 13.46 6.30 -15.08
N THR A 238 13.61 7.47 -14.48
CA THR A 238 14.77 7.92 -13.73
C THR A 238 14.30 8.58 -12.43
N PRO A 239 15.20 8.82 -11.44
CA PRO A 239 14.83 9.61 -10.26
C PRO A 239 14.23 10.99 -10.60
N TRP A 240 14.66 11.61 -11.71
CA TRP A 240 14.15 12.92 -12.14
C TRP A 240 12.78 12.84 -12.79
N SER A 241 12.52 11.87 -13.68
CA SER A 241 11.19 11.71 -14.28
C SER A 241 10.16 11.36 -13.21
N LYS A 242 10.52 10.52 -12.22
CA LYS A 242 9.66 10.22 -11.06
C LYS A 242 9.45 11.41 -10.15
N GLY A 243 10.50 12.18 -9.82
CA GLY A 243 10.35 13.42 -9.05
C GLY A 243 9.45 14.45 -9.76
N PHE A 244 9.55 14.53 -11.09
CA PHE A 244 8.67 15.36 -11.91
C PHE A 244 7.23 14.82 -11.96
N LEU A 245 7.05 13.51 -12.05
CA LEU A 245 5.74 12.85 -12.06
C LEU A 245 5.02 13.06 -10.72
N ALA A 246 5.70 12.90 -9.60
CA ALA A 246 5.19 13.24 -8.27
C ALA A 246 4.69 14.69 -8.20
N SER A 247 5.50 15.63 -8.69
CA SER A 247 5.13 17.05 -8.79
C SER A 247 3.95 17.28 -9.75
N SER A 248 3.81 16.46 -10.79
CA SER A 248 2.70 16.53 -11.75
C SER A 248 1.38 16.12 -11.10
N TYR A 249 1.33 15.07 -10.30
CA TYR A 249 0.16 14.72 -9.48
C TYR A 249 -0.19 15.84 -8.49
N ALA A 250 0.79 16.29 -7.70
CA ALA A 250 0.59 17.36 -6.73
C ALA A 250 0.09 18.67 -7.39
N SER A 251 0.58 19.01 -8.58
CA SER A 251 0.12 20.19 -9.34
C SER A 251 -1.35 20.13 -9.77
N ARG A 252 -1.95 18.93 -9.78
CA ARG A 252 -3.37 18.69 -10.05
C ARG A 252 -4.17 18.48 -8.77
N GLY A 253 -3.54 18.70 -7.62
CA GLY A 253 -4.11 18.41 -6.32
C GLY A 253 -4.44 16.94 -6.17
N LEU A 254 -3.63 16.03 -6.71
CA LEU A 254 -3.82 14.60 -6.56
C LEU A 254 -2.84 14.07 -5.51
N LYS A 255 -3.37 13.42 -4.47
CA LYS A 255 -2.55 12.63 -3.53
C LYS A 255 -1.78 11.60 -4.34
N MET A 256 -0.53 11.38 -3.97
CA MET A 256 0.21 10.24 -4.47
C MET A 256 1.26 9.78 -3.48
N ARG A 257 1.73 8.56 -3.67
CA ARG A 257 2.95 8.05 -3.06
C ARG A 257 3.75 7.29 -4.10
N PHE A 258 5.02 7.02 -3.80
CA PHE A 258 5.79 6.08 -4.61
C PHE A 258 5.51 4.65 -4.16
N THR A 259 5.93 3.69 -4.98
CA THR A 259 6.05 2.28 -4.61
C THR A 259 7.49 1.82 -4.80
N SER A 260 8.02 1.05 -3.87
CA SER A 260 9.25 0.27 -4.01
C SER A 260 9.09 -1.05 -3.26
N GLY A 261 10.16 -1.78 -3.01
CA GLY A 261 10.12 -2.98 -2.20
C GLY A 261 11.32 -3.88 -2.42
N SER A 262 11.84 -4.44 -1.34
CA SER A 262 12.96 -5.38 -1.42
C SER A 262 12.70 -6.52 -2.43
N GLY A 263 13.64 -6.70 -3.36
CA GLY A 263 13.64 -7.81 -4.31
C GLY A 263 13.32 -7.43 -5.76
N SER A 264 12.85 -6.21 -6.04
CA SER A 264 12.61 -5.72 -7.41
C SER A 264 13.84 -5.84 -8.30
N GLU A 265 14.99 -5.41 -7.81
CA GLU A 265 16.22 -5.38 -8.61
C GLU A 265 16.75 -6.79 -8.90
N VAL A 266 16.52 -7.74 -7.99
CA VAL A 266 16.84 -9.16 -8.20
C VAL A 266 15.88 -9.77 -9.21
N GLN A 267 14.58 -9.51 -9.07
CA GLN A 267 13.54 -9.98 -9.99
C GLN A 267 13.75 -9.45 -11.41
N MET A 268 14.24 -8.22 -11.54
CA MET A 268 14.52 -7.54 -12.80
C MET A 268 15.97 -7.75 -13.29
N GLY A 269 16.80 -8.50 -12.55
CA GLY A 269 18.08 -9.02 -13.03
C GLY A 269 19.30 -8.11 -12.87
N TYR A 270 19.20 -6.99 -12.15
CA TYR A 270 20.32 -6.06 -11.94
C TYR A 270 20.43 -5.55 -10.50
N ALA A 271 20.69 -6.46 -9.56
CA ALA A 271 20.89 -6.12 -8.14
C ALA A 271 22.29 -5.57 -7.80
N GLU A 272 23.19 -5.48 -8.79
CA GLU A 272 24.57 -4.99 -8.61
C GLU A 272 25.35 -5.70 -7.47
N GLY A 273 25.00 -6.97 -7.20
CA GLY A 273 25.53 -7.77 -6.10
C GLY A 273 25.24 -7.23 -4.70
N LYS A 274 24.24 -6.35 -4.52
CA LYS A 274 23.85 -5.76 -3.24
C LYS A 274 22.69 -6.51 -2.60
N SER A 275 22.52 -6.37 -1.28
CA SER A 275 21.33 -6.90 -0.61
C SER A 275 20.07 -6.13 -1.01
N MET A 276 18.94 -6.83 -0.94
CA MET A 276 17.64 -6.25 -1.24
C MET A 276 17.32 -5.06 -0.32
N LEU A 277 17.65 -5.15 0.98
CA LEU A 277 17.39 -4.07 1.93
C LEU A 277 18.26 -2.82 1.68
N TYR A 278 19.51 -2.98 1.23
CA TYR A 278 20.33 -1.84 0.85
C TYR A 278 19.76 -1.12 -0.38
N LEU A 279 19.37 -1.88 -1.41
CA LEU A 279 18.76 -1.31 -2.61
C LEU A 279 17.43 -0.62 -2.29
N GLU A 280 16.61 -1.25 -1.45
CA GLU A 280 15.37 -0.66 -0.97
C GLU A 280 15.61 0.60 -0.12
N ALA A 281 16.67 0.66 0.69
CA ALA A 281 17.03 1.91 1.36
C ALA A 281 17.32 3.03 0.35
N ARG A 282 17.98 2.75 -0.78
CA ARG A 282 18.14 3.75 -1.85
C ARG A 282 16.78 4.20 -2.39
N CYS A 283 15.83 3.30 -2.63
CA CYS A 283 14.45 3.63 -3.03
C CYS A 283 13.75 4.56 -2.02
N ILE A 284 13.86 4.27 -0.73
CA ILE A 284 13.27 5.08 0.33
C ILE A 284 13.88 6.49 0.35
N TYR A 285 15.20 6.62 0.15
CA TYR A 285 15.85 7.93 0.05
C TYR A 285 15.52 8.67 -1.25
N ILE A 286 15.31 7.98 -2.38
CA ILE A 286 14.78 8.58 -3.61
C ILE A 286 13.38 9.17 -3.36
N THR A 287 12.54 8.43 -2.64
CA THR A 287 11.19 8.88 -2.27
C THR A 287 11.24 10.13 -1.40
N LYS A 288 12.10 10.13 -0.37
CA LYS A 288 12.30 11.30 0.48
C LYS A 288 12.87 12.49 -0.30
N ALA A 289 13.84 12.24 -1.17
CA ALA A 289 14.49 13.21 -2.03
C ALA A 289 13.51 13.89 -3.01
N ALA A 290 12.55 13.13 -3.53
CA ALA A 290 11.54 13.64 -4.45
C ALA A 290 10.49 14.54 -3.77
N GLY A 291 10.49 14.63 -2.44
CA GLY A 291 9.48 15.37 -1.68
C GLY A 291 8.12 14.68 -1.68
N VAL A 292 8.08 13.39 -1.96
CA VAL A 292 6.87 12.57 -1.91
C VAL A 292 6.50 12.34 -0.44
N GLN A 293 5.20 12.37 -0.15
CA GLN A 293 4.68 12.31 1.23
C GLN A 293 4.72 10.91 1.86
N GLY A 294 4.75 9.87 1.02
CA GLY A 294 4.62 8.47 1.43
C GLY A 294 5.25 7.48 0.47
N LEU A 295 5.27 6.22 0.90
CA LEU A 295 5.80 5.10 0.15
C LEU A 295 4.99 3.83 0.46
N GLN A 296 4.59 3.12 -0.59
CA GLN A 296 4.27 1.71 -0.49
C GLN A 296 5.56 0.89 -0.56
N ASN A 297 5.87 0.12 0.48
CA ASN A 297 7.00 -0.81 0.49
C ASN A 297 6.76 -1.99 1.46
N GLY A 298 7.77 -2.83 1.65
CA GLY A 298 7.64 -4.12 2.33
C GLY A 298 7.65 -5.27 1.33
N SER A 299 8.55 -5.19 0.35
CA SER A 299 8.68 -6.06 -0.83
C SER A 299 7.55 -5.99 -1.86
N VAL A 300 6.29 -5.82 -1.44
CA VAL A 300 5.15 -5.62 -2.36
C VAL A 300 5.08 -6.81 -3.33
N SER A 301 4.98 -6.58 -4.64
CA SER A 301 4.86 -7.62 -5.66
C SER A 301 6.09 -8.52 -5.79
N CYS A 302 7.20 -8.16 -5.16
CA CYS A 302 8.41 -8.96 -5.16
C CYS A 302 8.55 -9.86 -3.93
N ILE A 303 7.54 -9.99 -3.06
CA ILE A 303 7.61 -10.73 -1.78
C ILE A 303 8.09 -12.18 -1.90
N GLY A 304 7.91 -12.82 -3.05
CA GLY A 304 8.49 -14.13 -3.36
C GLY A 304 10.03 -14.17 -3.30
N VAL A 305 10.70 -13.04 -3.55
CA VAL A 305 12.16 -12.93 -3.57
C VAL A 305 12.76 -12.86 -2.16
N PRO A 306 12.48 -11.87 -1.29
CA PRO A 306 13.06 -11.87 0.05
C PRO A 306 12.54 -13.04 0.87
N SER A 307 11.28 -13.45 0.72
CA SER A 307 10.75 -14.60 1.47
C SER A 307 11.44 -15.93 1.13
N ALA A 308 12.09 -16.03 -0.04
CA ALA A 308 12.83 -17.23 -0.42
C ALA A 308 14.17 -17.38 0.32
N VAL A 309 14.70 -16.31 0.93
CA VAL A 309 16.01 -16.29 1.61
C VAL A 309 15.91 -16.07 3.13
N PRO A 310 16.99 -16.38 3.89
CA PRO A 310 17.03 -16.13 5.32
C PRO A 310 16.72 -14.67 5.69
N SER A 311 16.05 -14.47 6.82
CA SER A 311 15.69 -13.14 7.34
C SER A 311 14.84 -12.25 6.42
N GLY A 312 14.32 -12.76 5.29
CA GLY A 312 13.53 -11.97 4.34
C GLY A 312 12.33 -11.26 4.94
N ILE A 313 11.53 -11.96 5.74
CA ILE A 313 10.35 -11.37 6.39
C ILE A 313 10.74 -10.32 7.44
N ARG A 314 11.92 -10.46 8.08
CA ARG A 314 12.47 -9.42 8.94
C ARG A 314 12.94 -8.21 8.13
N ALA A 315 13.56 -8.42 6.96
CA ALA A 315 13.96 -7.33 6.07
C ALA A 315 12.75 -6.52 5.57
N VAL A 316 11.65 -7.20 5.28
CA VAL A 316 10.35 -6.56 4.95
C VAL A 316 9.85 -5.64 6.08
N LEU A 317 9.97 -6.05 7.34
CA LEU A 317 9.66 -5.16 8.46
C LEU A 317 10.68 -4.01 8.58
N ALA A 318 11.96 -4.30 8.33
CA ALA A 318 13.04 -3.33 8.42
C ALA A 318 12.88 -2.19 7.40
N GLU A 319 12.53 -2.48 6.15
CA GLU A 319 12.29 -1.43 5.14
C GLU A 319 11.06 -0.57 5.45
N ASN A 320 9.99 -1.15 6.00
CA ASN A 320 8.85 -0.35 6.48
C ASN A 320 9.30 0.59 7.61
N LEU A 321 10.11 0.08 8.53
CA LEU A 321 10.66 0.87 9.64
C LEU A 321 11.58 1.98 9.13
N ILE A 322 12.43 1.71 8.14
CA ILE A 322 13.28 2.74 7.50
C ILE A 322 12.39 3.84 6.91
N CYS A 323 11.37 3.48 6.13
CA CYS A 323 10.40 4.41 5.54
C CYS A 323 9.75 5.31 6.59
N SER A 324 9.14 4.72 7.62
CA SER A 324 8.48 5.46 8.69
C SER A 324 9.48 6.31 9.50
N SER A 325 10.69 5.80 9.72
CA SER A 325 11.75 6.51 10.44
C SER A 325 12.29 7.70 9.67
N LEU A 326 12.16 7.69 8.34
CA LEU A 326 12.48 8.80 7.45
C LEU A 326 11.33 9.80 7.32
N ASP A 327 10.28 9.68 8.16
CA ASP A 327 9.13 10.58 8.19
C ASP A 327 8.35 10.59 6.87
N LEU A 328 8.10 9.39 6.36
CA LEU A 328 7.19 9.13 5.24
C LEU A 328 5.98 8.36 5.77
N GLU A 329 4.83 8.56 5.14
CA GLU A 329 3.70 7.62 5.24
C GLU A 329 4.15 6.25 4.72
N CYS A 330 3.84 5.17 5.45
CA CYS A 330 4.18 3.81 5.05
C CYS A 330 2.91 2.98 4.80
N ALA A 331 2.65 2.68 3.53
CA ALA A 331 1.67 1.68 3.11
C ALA A 331 2.41 0.32 2.99
N SER A 332 2.20 -0.56 3.96
CA SER A 332 3.24 -1.54 4.32
C SER A 332 3.10 -2.94 3.69
N SER A 333 2.76 -2.99 2.41
CA SER A 333 2.60 -4.23 1.64
C SER A 333 1.53 -5.13 2.26
N ASN A 334 1.83 -6.37 2.68
CA ASN A 334 0.81 -7.37 3.05
C ASN A 334 -0.28 -7.52 1.96
N ASP A 335 0.13 -7.32 0.72
CA ASP A 335 -0.73 -7.10 -0.45
C ASP A 335 -0.53 -8.18 -1.51
N GLN A 336 0.40 -9.11 -1.28
CA GLN A 336 0.90 -10.04 -2.29
C GLN A 336 1.17 -11.43 -1.72
N THR A 337 0.81 -12.47 -2.48
CA THR A 337 1.04 -13.87 -2.09
C THR A 337 2.52 -14.25 -2.16
N PHE A 338 2.98 -15.04 -1.18
CA PHE A 338 4.34 -15.60 -1.18
C PHE A 338 4.43 -17.04 -0.67
N THR A 339 3.34 -17.57 -0.10
CA THR A 339 3.33 -18.84 0.61
C THR A 339 2.00 -19.55 0.47
N HIS A 340 2.05 -20.87 0.47
CA HIS A 340 0.86 -21.73 0.50
C HIS A 340 0.39 -22.02 1.94
N SER A 341 1.04 -21.46 2.96
CA SER A 341 0.82 -21.79 4.36
C SER A 341 0.22 -20.61 5.13
N ASP A 342 -0.98 -20.80 5.67
CA ASP A 342 -1.66 -19.79 6.53
C ASP A 342 -0.79 -19.32 7.69
N MET A 343 -0.11 -20.25 8.35
CA MET A 343 0.81 -19.92 9.44
C MET A 343 1.92 -18.95 9.03
N ARG A 344 2.42 -19.06 7.79
CA ARG A 344 3.57 -18.30 7.29
C ARG A 344 3.14 -16.91 6.83
N ARG A 345 2.01 -16.80 6.11
CA ARG A 345 1.42 -15.50 5.71
C ARG A 345 0.95 -14.70 6.92
N THR A 346 0.37 -15.35 7.93
CA THR A 346 -0.03 -14.71 9.20
C THR A 346 1.19 -14.15 9.93
N ALA A 347 2.27 -14.91 10.04
CA ALA A 347 3.48 -14.43 10.71
C ALA A 347 4.09 -13.20 9.99
N ARG A 348 3.99 -13.14 8.65
CA ARG A 348 4.39 -11.98 7.85
C ARG A 348 3.50 -10.79 8.14
N LEU A 349 2.17 -10.93 8.07
CA LEU A 349 1.20 -9.88 8.38
C LEU A 349 1.41 -9.26 9.77
N LEU A 350 1.60 -10.11 10.78
CA LEU A 350 1.73 -9.67 12.17
C LEU A 350 2.89 -8.69 12.41
N MET A 351 3.88 -8.66 11.52
CA MET A 351 4.98 -7.70 11.62
C MET A 351 4.52 -6.24 11.49
N GLN A 352 3.47 -5.98 10.70
CA GLN A 352 2.91 -4.63 10.51
C GLN A 352 1.57 -4.46 11.22
N PHE A 353 0.75 -5.52 11.31
CA PHE A 353 -0.54 -5.49 12.01
C PHE A 353 -0.38 -5.13 13.48
N LEU A 354 0.55 -5.79 14.19
CA LEU A 354 0.72 -5.60 15.63
C LEU A 354 1.12 -4.16 16.03
N PRO A 355 2.15 -3.54 15.40
CA PRO A 355 2.51 -2.16 15.72
C PRO A 355 1.56 -1.13 15.09
N GLY A 356 0.90 -1.50 13.99
CA GLY A 356 0.20 -0.59 13.09
C GLY A 356 1.17 0.21 12.21
N THR A 357 0.81 0.39 10.94
CA THR A 357 1.46 1.31 9.99
C THR A 357 0.40 2.30 9.46
N ASP A 358 0.78 3.24 8.59
CA ASP A 358 -0.20 4.18 8.03
C ASP A 358 -1.25 3.42 7.22
N PHE A 359 -0.86 2.36 6.51
CA PHE A 359 -1.76 1.31 6.00
C PHE A 359 -1.16 -0.07 6.27
N ILE A 360 -1.81 -0.86 7.14
CA ILE A 360 -1.32 -2.16 7.62
C ILE A 360 -1.10 -3.12 6.46
N SER A 361 -2.10 -3.24 5.59
CA SER A 361 -1.93 -3.72 4.24
C SER A 361 -2.11 -2.54 3.28
N SER A 362 -1.26 -2.48 2.27
CA SER A 362 -1.42 -1.61 1.12
C SER A 362 -2.22 -2.28 0.00
N GLY A 363 -2.85 -3.44 0.25
CA GLY A 363 -3.58 -4.16 -0.79
C GLY A 363 -4.21 -5.46 -0.28
N TYR A 364 -4.94 -5.42 0.83
CA TYR A 364 -5.73 -6.56 1.29
C TYR A 364 -6.72 -6.92 0.17
N SER A 365 -6.80 -8.17 -0.29
CA SER A 365 -7.74 -8.45 -1.37
C SER A 365 -9.18 -8.44 -0.84
N ALA A 366 -9.97 -7.42 -1.19
CA ALA A 366 -11.40 -7.38 -0.86
C ALA A 366 -12.26 -8.30 -1.74
N VAL A 367 -11.59 -9.07 -2.60
CA VAL A 367 -12.13 -10.13 -3.44
C VAL A 367 -11.40 -11.43 -3.12
N PRO A 368 -11.96 -12.61 -3.39
CA PRO A 368 -11.21 -13.86 -3.28
C PRO A 368 -9.97 -13.83 -4.17
N ASN A 369 -8.87 -14.44 -3.74
CA ASN A 369 -7.58 -14.31 -4.42
C ASN A 369 -7.58 -14.80 -5.87
N TYR A 370 -8.54 -15.65 -6.28
CA TYR A 370 -8.67 -16.02 -7.68
C TYR A 370 -9.08 -14.84 -8.59
N ASP A 371 -9.64 -13.78 -8.03
CA ASP A 371 -10.04 -12.53 -8.69
C ASP A 371 -9.04 -11.39 -8.49
N ASN A 372 -8.04 -11.59 -7.64
CA ASN A 372 -7.04 -10.59 -7.39
C ASN A 372 -6.09 -10.47 -8.60
N MET A 373 -6.17 -9.35 -9.32
CA MET A 373 -5.41 -9.10 -10.54
C MET A 373 -3.96 -8.68 -10.29
N PHE A 374 -3.58 -8.54 -9.02
CA PHE A 374 -2.19 -8.44 -8.58
C PHE A 374 -1.59 -9.82 -8.28
N ALA A 375 -2.16 -10.90 -8.84
CA ALA A 375 -1.75 -12.28 -8.62
C ALA A 375 -1.92 -12.80 -7.18
N GLY A 376 -2.93 -12.27 -6.47
CA GLY A 376 -3.26 -12.67 -5.12
C GLY A 376 -2.57 -11.83 -4.06
N SER A 377 -3.30 -11.47 -3.02
CA SER A 377 -2.82 -10.81 -1.81
C SER A 377 -2.50 -11.77 -0.67
N ASN A 378 -1.76 -11.30 0.34
CA ASN A 378 -1.40 -12.08 1.53
C ASN A 378 -2.65 -12.44 2.37
N GLU A 379 -3.65 -11.56 2.36
CA GLU A 379 -5.00 -11.78 2.86
C GLU A 379 -6.02 -11.54 1.75
N ASP A 380 -7.14 -12.27 1.79
CA ASP A 380 -8.24 -12.06 0.85
C ASP A 380 -9.63 -12.04 1.50
N ALA A 381 -10.68 -11.97 0.67
CA ALA A 381 -12.05 -11.88 1.16
C ALA A 381 -12.48 -13.08 2.02
N GLU A 382 -11.82 -14.23 1.89
CA GLU A 382 -12.10 -15.42 2.69
C GLU A 382 -11.45 -15.34 4.09
N ASP A 383 -10.50 -14.41 4.30
CA ASP A 383 -9.81 -14.18 5.57
C ASP A 383 -10.47 -13.11 6.46
N PHE A 384 -11.56 -12.46 6.01
CA PHE A 384 -12.13 -11.31 6.73
C PHE A 384 -12.54 -11.64 8.17
N ASP A 385 -13.09 -12.83 8.41
CA ASP A 385 -13.53 -13.25 9.73
C ASP A 385 -12.34 -13.54 10.65
N ASP A 386 -11.31 -14.24 10.15
CA ASP A 386 -10.05 -14.46 10.88
C ASP A 386 -9.36 -13.14 11.24
N TYR A 387 -9.31 -12.18 10.31
CA TYR A 387 -8.75 -10.86 10.55
C TYR A 387 -9.48 -10.13 11.69
N ASN A 388 -10.81 -10.13 11.67
CA ASN A 388 -11.64 -9.56 12.73
C ASN A 388 -11.47 -10.26 14.08
N VAL A 389 -11.36 -11.59 14.08
CA VAL A 389 -11.09 -12.37 15.30
C VAL A 389 -9.71 -12.03 15.87
N ILE A 390 -8.67 -11.88 15.04
CA ILE A 390 -7.33 -11.51 15.50
C ILE A 390 -7.31 -10.09 16.10
N GLN A 391 -8.01 -9.12 15.50
CA GLN A 391 -8.19 -7.78 16.07
C GLN A 391 -8.77 -7.86 17.49
N ARG A 392 -9.82 -8.67 17.66
CA ARG A 392 -10.48 -8.90 18.95
C ARG A 392 -9.56 -9.61 19.95
N ASP A 393 -8.86 -10.67 19.53
CA ASP A 393 -8.05 -11.48 20.42
C ASP A 393 -6.85 -10.71 20.98
N LEU A 394 -6.24 -9.87 20.15
CA LEU A 394 -5.03 -9.13 20.50
C LEU A 394 -5.32 -7.71 21.00
N LYS A 395 -6.57 -7.25 20.93
CA LYS A 395 -6.97 -5.86 21.14
C LYS A 395 -6.11 -4.90 20.30
N VAL A 396 -5.95 -5.26 19.03
CA VAL A 396 -5.23 -4.49 18.01
C VAL A 396 -6.25 -3.95 17.02
N ASP A 397 -6.09 -2.68 16.66
CA ASP A 397 -6.89 -2.09 15.60
C ASP A 397 -6.21 -2.35 14.26
N GLY A 398 -6.76 -3.31 13.52
CA GLY A 398 -6.35 -3.67 12.17
C GLY A 398 -7.03 -2.84 11.09
N GLY A 399 -7.80 -1.80 11.43
CA GLY A 399 -8.48 -0.93 10.48
C GLY A 399 -9.79 -1.49 9.90
N LEU A 400 -10.16 -2.74 10.17
CA LEU A 400 -11.38 -3.37 9.66
C LEU A 400 -12.43 -3.60 10.75
N ARG A 401 -13.65 -3.94 10.36
CA ARG A 401 -14.74 -4.27 11.28
C ARG A 401 -15.58 -5.44 10.80
N PRO A 402 -16.24 -6.16 11.72
CA PRO A 402 -17.32 -7.07 11.35
C PRO A 402 -18.48 -6.31 10.70
N VAL A 403 -19.14 -6.94 9.73
CA VAL A 403 -20.30 -6.40 9.01
C VAL A 403 -21.42 -7.43 8.99
N ARG A 404 -22.67 -6.98 8.83
CA ARG A 404 -23.82 -7.87 8.68
C ARG A 404 -24.06 -8.16 7.19
N GLU A 405 -24.42 -9.40 6.87
CA GLU A 405 -24.73 -9.82 5.50
C GLU A 405 -25.82 -8.95 4.87
N GLU A 406 -26.90 -8.64 5.60
CA GLU A 406 -27.99 -7.79 5.11
C GLU A 406 -27.53 -6.37 4.69
N ASP A 407 -26.56 -5.80 5.42
CA ASP A 407 -26.02 -4.47 5.11
C ASP A 407 -25.10 -4.54 3.89
N VAL A 408 -24.31 -5.62 3.78
CA VAL A 408 -23.41 -5.88 2.65
C VAL A 408 -24.22 -6.09 1.37
N ILE A 409 -25.26 -6.93 1.40
CA ILE A 409 -26.19 -7.12 0.27
C ILE A 409 -26.76 -5.78 -0.18
N ALA A 410 -27.24 -4.96 0.77
CA ALA A 410 -27.85 -3.67 0.45
C ALA A 410 -26.84 -2.70 -0.19
N ILE A 411 -25.60 -2.64 0.32
CA ILE A 411 -24.59 -1.70 -0.17
C ILE A 411 -24.03 -2.12 -1.53
N ARG A 412 -23.80 -3.43 -1.74
CA ARG A 412 -23.41 -4.01 -3.03
C ARG A 412 -24.47 -3.75 -4.09
N ASN A 413 -25.73 -4.00 -3.76
CA ASN A 413 -26.86 -3.76 -4.66
C ASN A 413 -26.99 -2.28 -5.04
N LYS A 414 -26.86 -1.36 -4.06
CA LYS A 414 -26.89 0.07 -4.31
C LYS A 414 -25.76 0.49 -5.25
N ALA A 415 -24.56 -0.06 -5.07
CA ALA A 415 -23.40 0.27 -5.90
C ALA A 415 -23.54 -0.25 -7.33
N ALA A 416 -24.02 -1.48 -7.50
CA ALA A 416 -24.31 -2.05 -8.81
C ALA A 416 -25.37 -1.23 -9.56
N ARG A 417 -26.45 -0.80 -8.90
CA ARG A 417 -27.47 0.08 -9.50
C ARG A 417 -26.96 1.49 -9.78
N ALA A 418 -26.12 2.05 -8.91
CA ALA A 418 -25.50 3.36 -9.15
C ALA A 418 -24.61 3.33 -10.39
N LEU A 419 -23.81 2.28 -10.56
CA LEU A 419 -22.99 2.10 -11.74
C LEU A 419 -23.83 1.83 -13.00
N GLN A 420 -24.89 1.04 -12.88
CA GLN A 420 -25.87 0.85 -13.96
C GLN A 420 -26.43 2.19 -14.45
N ALA A 421 -26.80 3.08 -13.52
CA ALA A 421 -27.26 4.43 -13.84
C ALA A 421 -26.18 5.30 -14.48
N VAL A 422 -24.92 5.18 -14.05
CA VAL A 422 -23.77 5.85 -14.69
C VAL A 422 -23.60 5.39 -16.13
N PHE A 423 -23.58 4.07 -16.37
CA PHE A 423 -23.41 3.51 -17.71
C PHE A 423 -24.56 3.93 -18.63
N ALA A 424 -25.81 3.92 -18.13
CA ALA A 424 -26.96 4.42 -18.87
C ALA A 424 -26.82 5.93 -19.18
N GLY A 425 -26.52 6.76 -18.19
CA GLY A 425 -26.40 8.22 -18.34
C GLY A 425 -25.22 8.65 -19.22
N MET A 426 -24.16 7.84 -19.27
CA MET A 426 -23.00 8.08 -20.11
C MET A 426 -23.10 7.41 -21.49
N GLY A 427 -24.14 6.63 -21.77
CA GLY A 427 -24.31 5.92 -23.04
C GLY A 427 -23.26 4.82 -23.27
N LEU A 428 -22.85 4.14 -22.21
CA LEU A 428 -21.91 3.02 -22.23
C LEU A 428 -22.65 1.68 -22.45
N PRO A 429 -21.94 0.56 -22.72
CA PRO A 429 -22.59 -0.74 -22.91
C PRO A 429 -23.48 -1.10 -21.71
N PRO A 430 -24.74 -1.51 -21.93
CA PRO A 430 -25.70 -1.69 -20.83
C PRO A 430 -25.18 -2.59 -19.71
N ILE A 431 -25.54 -2.23 -18.48
CA ILE A 431 -25.50 -3.11 -17.31
C ILE A 431 -26.94 -3.55 -17.07
N THR A 432 -27.18 -4.85 -17.14
CA THR A 432 -28.51 -5.45 -16.98
C THR A 432 -28.88 -5.63 -15.52
N ASP A 433 -30.17 -5.80 -15.23
CA ASP A 433 -30.63 -6.12 -13.88
C ASP A 433 -30.13 -7.51 -13.41
N GLU A 434 -29.87 -8.44 -14.35
CA GLU A 434 -29.25 -9.73 -14.06
C GLU A 434 -27.83 -9.55 -13.51
N GLU A 435 -27.03 -8.67 -14.10
CA GLU A 435 -25.69 -8.36 -13.60
C GLU A 435 -25.72 -7.63 -12.26
N VAL A 436 -26.71 -6.76 -12.06
CA VAL A 436 -26.92 -6.06 -10.78
C VAL A 436 -27.23 -7.05 -9.66
N GLU A 437 -28.17 -7.97 -9.89
CA GLU A 437 -28.51 -9.02 -8.92
C GLU A 437 -27.35 -9.99 -8.72
N ALA A 438 -26.65 -10.38 -9.78
CA ALA A 438 -25.45 -11.22 -9.66
C ALA A 438 -24.38 -10.56 -8.78
N ALA A 439 -24.00 -9.32 -9.06
CA ALA A 439 -22.99 -8.59 -8.27
C ALA A 439 -23.42 -8.39 -6.81
N THR A 440 -24.72 -8.29 -6.55
CA THR A 440 -25.28 -8.14 -5.21
C THR A 440 -24.93 -9.32 -4.30
N TYR A 441 -24.97 -10.54 -4.83
CA TYR A 441 -24.78 -11.78 -4.06
C TYR A 441 -23.52 -12.57 -4.43
N ALA A 442 -22.73 -12.08 -5.39
CA ALA A 442 -21.50 -12.71 -5.83
C ALA A 442 -20.46 -12.76 -4.71
N HIS A 443 -19.73 -13.88 -4.65
CA HIS A 443 -18.43 -13.95 -3.98
C HIS A 443 -17.31 -13.45 -4.90
N GLY A 444 -17.41 -13.77 -6.18
CA GLY A 444 -16.54 -13.17 -7.19
C GLY A 444 -17.00 -13.44 -8.62
N SER A 445 -16.10 -13.36 -9.59
CA SER A 445 -16.42 -13.32 -11.01
C SER A 445 -17.01 -14.63 -11.54
N LYS A 446 -16.92 -15.72 -10.77
CA LYS A 446 -17.56 -16.99 -11.10
C LYS A 446 -19.09 -16.89 -11.03
N ASP A 447 -19.59 -15.94 -10.26
CA ASP A 447 -21.00 -15.69 -10.05
C ASP A 447 -21.54 -14.58 -10.98
N MET A 448 -20.66 -13.97 -11.78
CA MET A 448 -20.98 -12.86 -12.67
C MET A 448 -21.31 -13.33 -14.10
N PRO A 449 -22.37 -12.81 -14.72
CA PRO A 449 -22.60 -12.98 -16.15
C PRO A 449 -21.42 -12.46 -16.99
N GLU A 450 -21.13 -13.14 -18.10
CA GLU A 450 -20.11 -12.67 -19.04
C GLU A 450 -20.58 -11.41 -19.77
N ARG A 451 -19.71 -10.40 -19.84
CA ARG A 451 -19.95 -9.16 -20.59
C ARG A 451 -19.34 -9.24 -21.99
N ASN A 452 -19.82 -8.39 -22.90
CA ASN A 452 -19.17 -8.22 -24.20
C ASN A 452 -17.91 -7.35 -24.05
N ILE A 453 -16.79 -8.00 -23.71
CA ILE A 453 -15.49 -7.37 -23.49
C ILE A 453 -15.07 -6.45 -24.66
N VAL A 454 -15.35 -6.85 -25.90
CA VAL A 454 -14.96 -6.06 -27.09
C VAL A 454 -15.69 -4.73 -27.15
N GLU A 455 -16.98 -4.73 -26.81
CA GLU A 455 -17.75 -3.49 -26.73
C GLU A 455 -17.28 -2.64 -25.55
N ASP A 456 -17.06 -3.23 -24.38
CA ASP A 456 -16.60 -2.50 -23.20
C ASP A 456 -15.26 -1.80 -23.44
N ILE A 457 -14.22 -2.51 -23.92
CA ILE A 457 -12.91 -1.89 -24.16
C ILE A 457 -12.96 -0.79 -25.24
N LYS A 458 -13.89 -0.87 -26.20
CA LYS A 458 -14.11 0.18 -27.20
C LYS A 458 -14.64 1.45 -26.55
N PHE A 459 -15.65 1.33 -25.69
CA PHE A 459 -16.24 2.48 -24.99
C PHE A 459 -15.34 3.02 -23.86
N ALA A 460 -14.62 2.15 -23.16
CA ALA A 460 -13.62 2.56 -22.18
C ALA A 460 -12.53 3.42 -22.82
N GLN A 461 -12.01 3.03 -23.99
CA GLN A 461 -11.04 3.86 -24.73
C GLN A 461 -11.67 5.15 -25.28
N GLU A 462 -12.97 5.14 -25.59
CA GLU A 462 -13.67 6.35 -25.99
C GLU A 462 -13.72 7.41 -24.87
N ILE A 463 -13.77 7.00 -23.59
CA ILE A 463 -13.65 7.92 -22.43
C ILE A 463 -12.34 8.69 -22.50
N ILE A 464 -11.23 8.01 -22.74
CA ILE A 464 -9.91 8.65 -22.88
C ILE A 464 -9.87 9.54 -24.11
N ASN A 465 -10.24 9.00 -25.28
CA ASN A 465 -10.14 9.70 -26.56
C ASN A 465 -11.02 10.96 -26.66
N LYS A 466 -12.18 10.95 -26.00
CA LYS A 466 -13.10 12.10 -25.95
C LYS A 466 -12.92 12.99 -24.72
N ASN A 467 -11.92 12.72 -23.88
CA ASN A 467 -11.66 13.44 -22.63
C ASN A 467 -12.88 13.52 -21.70
N ARG A 468 -13.63 12.41 -21.60
CA ARG A 468 -14.77 12.32 -20.70
C ARG A 468 -14.26 12.27 -19.27
N ASN A 469 -14.71 13.19 -18.42
CA ASN A 469 -14.13 13.42 -17.10
C ASN A 469 -15.07 13.01 -15.95
N GLY A 470 -14.56 12.99 -14.73
CA GLY A 470 -15.29 12.58 -13.52
C GLY A 470 -16.57 13.39 -13.24
N LEU A 471 -16.70 14.62 -13.77
CA LEU A 471 -17.94 15.39 -13.65
C LEU A 471 -19.07 14.89 -14.55
N GLU A 472 -18.77 14.12 -15.61
CA GLU A 472 -19.80 13.37 -16.34
C GLU A 472 -20.39 12.27 -15.47
N VAL A 473 -19.58 11.58 -14.68
CA VAL A 473 -20.03 10.55 -13.72
C VAL A 473 -20.93 11.18 -12.66
N VAL A 474 -20.53 12.33 -12.08
CA VAL A 474 -21.35 13.10 -11.14
C VAL A 474 -22.72 13.45 -11.74
N LYS A 475 -22.75 13.94 -12.98
CA LYS A 475 -24.00 14.29 -13.67
C LYS A 475 -24.87 13.05 -13.92
N ALA A 476 -24.27 11.95 -14.37
CA ALA A 476 -24.98 10.70 -14.65
C ALA A 476 -25.64 10.13 -13.39
N LEU A 477 -24.94 10.14 -12.25
CA LEU A 477 -25.50 9.75 -10.95
C LEU A 477 -26.67 10.67 -10.54
N ALA A 478 -26.47 11.98 -10.60
CA ALA A 478 -27.49 12.94 -10.19
C ALA A 478 -28.77 12.83 -11.04
N GLN A 479 -28.63 12.64 -12.35
CA GLN A 479 -29.75 12.47 -13.28
C GLN A 479 -30.37 11.07 -13.20
N GLY A 480 -29.60 10.07 -12.81
CA GLY A 480 -30.03 8.69 -12.60
C GLY A 480 -30.70 8.41 -11.24
N GLY A 481 -30.95 9.44 -10.43
CA GLY A 481 -31.61 9.31 -9.12
C GLY A 481 -30.69 9.01 -7.93
N PHE A 482 -29.38 8.99 -8.14
CA PHE A 482 -28.35 8.76 -7.11
C PHE A 482 -27.72 10.10 -6.68
N THR A 483 -28.55 11.04 -6.26
CA THR A 483 -28.11 12.42 -5.93
C THR A 483 -27.20 12.49 -4.72
N ASP A 484 -27.34 11.55 -3.79
CA ASP A 484 -26.44 11.35 -2.65
C ASP A 484 -25.04 10.94 -3.13
N VAL A 485 -24.95 9.86 -3.92
CA VAL A 485 -23.67 9.38 -4.48
C VAL A 485 -23.03 10.44 -5.39
N ALA A 486 -23.83 11.18 -6.15
CA ALA A 486 -23.34 12.30 -6.96
C ALA A 486 -22.69 13.39 -6.09
N GLN A 487 -23.25 13.67 -4.91
CA GLN A 487 -22.70 14.65 -3.98
C GLN A 487 -21.40 14.16 -3.35
N ASP A 488 -21.32 12.88 -2.98
CA ASP A 488 -20.10 12.27 -2.43
C ASP A 488 -18.98 12.24 -3.47
N MET A 489 -19.32 11.84 -4.71
CA MET A 489 -18.44 11.92 -5.87
C MET A 489 -17.97 13.35 -6.14
N LEU A 490 -18.83 14.37 -5.97
CA LEU A 490 -18.37 15.75 -6.12
C LEU A 490 -17.43 16.16 -4.98
N ASN A 491 -17.69 15.71 -3.76
CA ASN A 491 -16.84 15.99 -2.60
C ASN A 491 -15.43 15.41 -2.78
N ILE A 492 -15.30 14.20 -3.32
CA ILE A 492 -13.99 13.60 -3.60
C ILE A 492 -13.23 14.35 -4.70
N GLN A 493 -13.93 14.89 -5.71
CA GLN A 493 -13.28 15.81 -6.68
C GLN A 493 -12.86 17.12 -6.03
N LYS A 494 -13.65 17.65 -5.08
CA LYS A 494 -13.34 18.90 -4.37
C LYS A 494 -12.15 18.77 -3.41
N ALA A 495 -11.86 17.59 -2.89
CA ALA A 495 -10.65 17.35 -2.09
C ALA A 495 -9.38 17.79 -2.84
N LYS A 496 -9.37 17.63 -4.16
CA LYS A 496 -8.28 18.07 -5.07
C LYS A 496 -8.06 19.58 -5.10
N LEU A 497 -9.05 20.36 -4.70
CA LEU A 497 -8.97 21.83 -4.70
C LEU A 497 -8.35 22.39 -3.41
N THR A 498 -8.39 21.61 -2.33
CA THR A 498 -7.96 22.06 -0.99
C THR A 498 -6.46 21.84 -0.78
N GLY A 499 -5.92 20.75 -1.34
CA GLY A 499 -4.56 20.31 -1.07
C GLY A 499 -4.38 19.60 0.28
N ASP A 500 -5.42 19.53 1.13
CA ASP A 500 -5.32 18.99 2.48
C ASP A 500 -4.87 17.52 2.49
N TYR A 501 -5.45 16.72 1.59
CA TYR A 501 -5.13 15.29 1.47
C TYR A 501 -3.81 14.99 0.72
N LEU A 502 -3.04 16.02 0.35
CA LEU A 502 -1.69 15.84 -0.21
C LEU A 502 -0.64 15.60 0.89
N HIS A 503 -0.99 15.85 2.14
CA HIS A 503 -0.08 15.68 3.27
C HIS A 503 0.14 14.21 3.65
N THR A 504 1.25 13.98 4.35
CA THR A 504 1.67 12.68 4.86
C THR A 504 0.52 11.95 5.54
N SER A 505 0.25 10.73 5.08
CA SER A 505 -0.72 9.79 5.69
C SER A 505 -2.17 10.24 5.62
N ALA A 506 -2.51 11.14 4.71
CA ALA A 506 -3.86 11.68 4.60
C ALA A 506 -4.86 10.68 4.00
N ILE A 507 -5.95 10.49 4.74
CA ILE A 507 -7.20 9.81 4.34
C ILE A 507 -8.39 10.74 4.58
N ILE A 508 -9.60 10.35 4.16
CA ILE A 508 -10.84 11.09 4.43
C ILE A 508 -11.83 10.19 5.18
N VAL A 509 -12.23 10.64 6.37
CA VAL A 509 -13.05 9.87 7.32
C VAL A 509 -14.32 10.64 7.71
N GLY A 510 -15.34 9.90 8.14
CA GLY A 510 -16.60 10.48 8.62
C GLY A 510 -17.26 11.39 7.60
N ASP A 511 -17.62 12.61 8.02
CA ASP A 511 -18.32 13.62 7.20
C ASP A 511 -17.35 14.45 6.33
N GLY A 512 -16.46 13.77 5.60
CA GLY A 512 -15.51 14.42 4.68
C GLY A 512 -14.28 15.08 5.35
N GLN A 513 -13.94 14.68 6.57
CA GLN A 513 -12.80 15.23 7.31
C GLN A 513 -11.49 14.57 6.86
N VAL A 514 -10.52 15.37 6.41
CA VAL A 514 -9.15 14.87 6.19
C VAL A 514 -8.52 14.52 7.55
N LEU A 515 -7.96 13.32 7.63
CA LEU A 515 -7.19 12.82 8.78
C LEU A 515 -5.81 12.40 8.27
N SER A 516 -4.76 13.09 8.69
CA SER A 516 -3.38 12.90 8.22
C SER A 516 -2.40 12.97 9.38
N ALA A 517 -1.11 12.72 9.12
CA ALA A 517 -0.07 12.87 10.12
C ALA A 517 0.09 14.33 10.62
N VAL A 518 -0.55 15.31 9.99
CA VAL A 518 -0.51 16.73 10.41
C VAL A 518 -1.49 17.02 11.54
N ASN A 519 -2.72 16.49 11.45
CA ASN A 519 -3.78 16.72 12.44
C ASN A 519 -4.10 15.51 13.33
N ASP A 520 -3.57 14.33 12.98
CA ASP A 520 -3.58 13.09 13.77
C ASP A 520 -2.13 12.61 13.95
N VAL A 521 -1.30 13.47 14.53
CA VAL A 521 0.15 13.24 14.74
C VAL A 521 0.35 12.07 15.69
N ASN A 522 1.18 11.09 15.33
CA ASN A 522 1.53 10.02 16.25
C ASN A 522 2.41 10.54 17.41
N ASP A 523 1.91 10.39 18.63
CA ASP A 523 2.48 10.94 19.87
C ASP A 523 2.94 9.85 20.86
N TYR A 524 3.29 8.67 20.35
CA TYR A 524 3.76 7.56 21.16
C TYR A 524 4.95 7.94 22.06
N ALA A 525 4.81 7.66 23.35
CA ALA A 525 5.81 7.82 24.40
C ALA A 525 5.77 6.65 25.42
N GLY A 526 5.45 5.44 24.95
CA GLY A 526 5.34 4.23 25.77
C GLY A 526 3.91 3.87 26.21
N PRO A 527 3.76 2.98 27.20
CA PRO A 527 2.46 2.52 27.68
C PRO A 527 1.50 3.68 28.03
N ALA A 528 0.21 3.49 27.73
CA ALA A 528 -0.86 4.46 27.95
C ALA A 528 -0.73 5.82 27.21
N THR A 529 0.22 5.95 26.29
CA THR A 529 0.34 7.08 25.34
C THR A 529 0.19 6.58 23.90
N GLY A 530 0.19 7.48 22.90
CA GLY A 530 -0.02 7.09 21.51
C GLY A 530 -1.44 6.56 21.24
N TYR A 531 -1.64 5.98 20.06
CA TYR A 531 -2.91 5.33 19.70
C TYR A 531 -3.28 4.19 20.66
N ARG A 532 -4.56 4.12 21.03
CA ARG A 532 -5.12 3.06 21.89
C ARG A 532 -6.51 2.69 21.39
N LEU A 533 -6.70 1.40 21.15
CA LEU A 533 -8.02 0.84 20.85
C LEU A 533 -8.89 0.88 22.12
N GLN A 534 -9.94 1.68 22.09
CA GLN A 534 -10.84 1.95 23.22
C GLN A 534 -12.19 2.51 22.75
N GLY A 535 -13.13 2.65 23.67
CA GLY A 535 -14.44 3.26 23.40
C GLY A 535 -15.20 2.52 22.30
N GLU A 536 -15.90 3.28 21.46
CA GLU A 536 -16.78 2.74 20.42
C GLU A 536 -16.04 1.81 19.44
N ARG A 537 -14.83 2.19 19.02
CA ARG A 537 -14.03 1.35 18.10
C ARG A 537 -13.70 -0.01 18.69
N TRP A 538 -13.51 -0.09 20.02
CA TRP A 538 -13.30 -1.38 20.68
C TRP A 538 -14.58 -2.20 20.82
N GLU A 539 -15.73 -1.55 21.04
CA GLU A 539 -17.02 -2.24 21.02
C GLU A 539 -17.33 -2.82 19.64
N GLU A 540 -17.06 -2.06 18.57
CA GLU A 540 -17.20 -2.52 17.19
C GLU A 540 -16.35 -3.76 16.89
N ILE A 541 -15.06 -3.76 17.28
CA ILE A 541 -14.15 -4.90 17.07
C ILE A 541 -14.57 -6.14 17.88
N LYS A 542 -15.12 -5.97 19.09
CA LYS A 542 -15.59 -7.12 19.89
C LYS A 542 -16.86 -7.75 19.33
N ASN A 543 -17.69 -6.98 18.63
CA ASN A 543 -19.03 -7.36 18.20
C ASN A 543 -19.00 -8.23 16.92
N ILE A 544 -18.23 -9.31 16.94
CA ILE A 544 -18.15 -10.26 15.84
C ILE A 544 -19.43 -11.12 15.75
N PRO A 545 -19.93 -11.42 14.54
CA PRO A 545 -21.07 -12.32 14.38
C PRO A 545 -20.74 -13.72 14.90
N GLY A 546 -21.73 -14.40 15.48
CA GLY A 546 -21.57 -15.75 16.03
C GLY A 546 -20.99 -15.82 17.45
N ALA A 547 -20.59 -14.69 18.06
CA ALA A 547 -20.28 -14.65 19.48
C ALA A 547 -21.56 -14.94 20.31
N LEU A 548 -21.61 -16.11 20.94
CA LEU A 548 -22.73 -16.51 21.77
C LEU A 548 -22.76 -15.71 23.09
N ASP A 549 -23.94 -15.24 23.49
CA ASP A 549 -24.13 -14.72 24.84
C ASP A 549 -24.09 -15.90 25.83
N PRO A 550 -23.13 -15.96 26.76
CA PRO A 550 -23.01 -17.08 27.69
C PRO A 550 -24.23 -17.26 28.61
N ASN A 551 -25.10 -16.25 28.75
CA ASN A 551 -26.34 -16.35 29.51
C ASN A 551 -27.47 -17.06 28.74
N GLU A 552 -27.31 -17.26 27.43
CA GLU A 552 -28.28 -17.91 26.53
C GLU A 552 -27.83 -19.32 26.07
N ILE A 553 -26.75 -19.84 26.65
CA ILE A 553 -26.25 -21.20 26.37
C ILE A 553 -26.84 -22.17 27.41
N ASP A 554 -27.66 -23.11 26.95
CA ASP A 554 -28.23 -24.22 27.75
C ASP A 554 -27.21 -25.33 28.09
#